data_AF-A0A4U0VXH5-F1
#
_entry.id   AF-A0A4U0VXH5-F1
#
_cell.length_a   1.000
_cell.length_b   1.000
_cell.length_c   1.000
_cell.angle_alpha   90.00
_cell.angle_beta   90.00
_cell.angle_gamma   90.00
#
_symmetry.space_group_name_H-M   'P 1'
#
loop_
_entity.id
_entity.type
_entity.pdbx_description
1 polymer ?
#
loop_
_entity_poly.entity_id
_entity_poly.type
_entity_poly.pdbx_seq_one_letter_code
_entity_poly.pdbx_strand_id
1 'polypeptide(L)'
;MCIVFFTANDKYSLIVASNRDEFLARPTSQARWHAWDPHHATDEMTDRNRVLSGLDLTAGGTWFGISVTRPPDAAPTGPAKRMHFATLTNFTESLDPALDRNAPPKPSRGNLVREYLDVLNELDFSPLPQPHGSSPATATAEESLEATQQQEDRLQTYLDRIEQVKHDYAGFNLLVGEIGTFDQPAAATPRVRLGYTSNRESGNKRARVLPSLDEPSSPSSSASAQPQSRQSQSPPDETANRAAVHVHVRGLSNATLEVEPGEVEWPKVKSGAAAVEKVVTRLQHGSDEDDDENGEAEEELVKGLYHALSTAHPSPIQHREHLRETVLVEPLCLDPSRPLQAVPPPLPPAPAPAPAFASERAEEGSRAQQAPSPMSRGSDARASSSPLSAPSSTLSSDKNKEGVEGNPGLQWYATRVQTLLLVERKPNGKVIFRERDAYVLDRDGEDEEDSVGRQKETKSRGTPRWSGQERRYEFRL
;
A
#
# COMPACT_ATOMS: atom_id res chain seq x y z
N MET A 1 2.31 -6.41 7.06
CA MET A 1 3.42 -5.58 6.57
C MET A 1 2.89 -4.69 5.45
N CYS A 2 2.38 -3.51 5.76
CA CYS A 2 1.73 -2.62 4.79
C CYS A 2 2.66 -2.22 3.64
N ILE A 3 2.07 -1.81 2.52
CA ILE A 3 2.79 -1.29 1.35
C ILE A 3 2.02 -0.13 0.72
N VAL A 4 2.75 0.80 0.12
CA VAL A 4 2.22 1.86 -0.73
C VAL A 4 3.08 1.98 -1.98
N PHE A 5 2.42 2.06 -3.13
CA PHE A 5 3.00 2.44 -4.41
C PHE A 5 2.43 3.78 -4.81
N PHE A 6 3.27 4.67 -5.34
CA PHE A 6 2.82 5.96 -5.81
C PHE A 6 3.61 6.41 -7.04
N THR A 7 2.91 7.06 -7.96
CA THR A 7 3.45 7.53 -9.24
C THR A 7 2.57 8.63 -9.81
N ALA A 8 2.98 9.21 -10.92
CA ALA A 8 2.13 10.01 -11.79
C ALA A 8 2.18 9.46 -13.22
N ASN A 9 1.29 9.95 -14.07
CA ASN A 9 1.38 9.85 -15.51
C ASN A 9 0.86 11.15 -16.15
N ASP A 10 0.60 11.10 -17.46
CA ASP A 10 0.04 12.22 -18.22
C ASP A 10 -1.41 12.54 -17.83
N LYS A 11 -2.22 11.53 -17.53
CA LYS A 11 -3.63 11.69 -17.12
C LYS A 11 -3.81 12.02 -15.64
N TYR A 12 -2.97 11.50 -14.75
CA TYR A 12 -3.07 11.63 -13.31
C TYR A 12 -1.80 12.26 -12.73
N SER A 13 -1.96 13.35 -11.97
CA SER A 13 -0.86 13.99 -11.24
C SER A 13 -0.44 13.19 -10.00
N LEU A 14 -1.33 12.33 -9.49
CA LEU A 14 -1.02 11.37 -8.44
C LEU A 14 -1.87 10.11 -8.61
N ILE A 15 -1.20 8.96 -8.56
CA ILE A 15 -1.77 7.62 -8.42
C ILE A 15 -1.15 7.02 -7.17
N VAL A 16 -1.98 6.58 -6.22
CA VAL A 16 -1.55 5.83 -5.05
C VAL A 16 -2.29 4.50 -5.01
N ALA A 17 -1.57 3.42 -4.75
CA ALA A 17 -2.12 2.09 -4.51
C ALA A 17 -1.50 1.52 -3.24
N SER A 18 -2.31 1.23 -2.24
CA SER A 18 -1.80 0.89 -0.91
C SER A 18 -2.62 -0.24 -0.25
N ASN A 19 -1.99 -1.01 0.63
CA ASN A 19 -2.68 -2.02 1.43
C ASN A 19 -2.40 -1.84 2.93
N ARG A 20 -3.36 -2.29 3.75
CA ARG A 20 -3.19 -2.36 5.20
C ARG A 20 -3.30 -3.80 5.66
N ASP A 21 -2.19 -4.32 6.16
CA ASP A 21 -2.16 -5.61 6.85
C ASP A 21 -2.31 -5.41 8.36
N GLU A 22 -3.24 -6.13 8.96
CA GLU A 22 -3.58 -5.94 10.37
C GLU A 22 -4.19 -7.22 10.96
N PHE A 23 -4.17 -7.34 12.29
CA PHE A 23 -5.01 -8.31 12.97
C PHE A 23 -6.48 -8.01 12.70
N LEU A 24 -7.23 -8.99 12.18
CA LEU A 24 -8.63 -8.81 11.80
C LEU A 24 -9.56 -8.57 13.00
N ALA A 25 -9.13 -8.94 14.20
CA ALA A 25 -9.82 -8.61 15.45
C ALA A 25 -9.65 -7.14 15.88
N ARG A 26 -8.65 -6.41 15.37
CA ARG A 26 -8.46 -4.98 15.71
C ARG A 26 -9.67 -4.18 15.21
N PRO A 27 -10.37 -3.42 16.08
CA PRO A 27 -11.56 -2.69 15.65
C PRO A 27 -11.15 -1.49 14.79
N THR A 28 -11.73 -1.39 13.58
CA THR A 28 -11.56 -0.26 12.68
C THR A 28 -12.91 0.15 12.08
N SER A 29 -13.07 1.42 11.72
CA SER A 29 -14.17 1.85 10.86
C SER A 29 -13.81 1.67 9.39
N GLN A 30 -14.84 1.62 8.54
CA GLN A 30 -14.67 1.83 7.09
C GLN A 30 -14.32 3.29 6.82
N ALA A 31 -13.70 3.59 5.67
CA ALA A 31 -13.50 4.95 5.23
C ALA A 31 -14.83 5.68 5.08
N ARG A 32 -14.96 6.86 5.68
CA ARG A 32 -16.08 7.80 5.55
C ARG A 32 -15.60 9.23 5.83
N TRP A 33 -16.39 10.24 5.44
CA TRP A 33 -16.11 11.63 5.78
C TRP A 33 -16.39 11.88 7.26
N HIS A 34 -15.48 12.49 8.00
CA HIS A 34 -15.62 12.72 9.43
C HIS A 34 -14.77 13.90 9.93
N ALA A 35 -14.94 14.23 11.21
CA ALA A 35 -14.08 15.13 11.99
C ALA A 35 -13.45 14.40 13.18
N TRP A 36 -12.85 13.23 12.92
CA TRP A 36 -12.24 12.32 13.92
C TRP A 36 -13.22 11.69 14.92
N ASP A 37 -14.52 11.78 14.64
CA ASP A 37 -15.57 11.10 15.38
C ASP A 37 -16.31 10.12 14.46
N PRO A 38 -16.19 8.80 14.69
CA PRO A 38 -16.86 7.79 13.88
C PRO A 38 -18.39 7.84 13.99
N HIS A 39 -18.94 8.38 15.08
CA HIS A 39 -20.38 8.47 15.28
C HIS A 39 -21.04 9.57 14.44
N HIS A 40 -20.24 10.56 14.02
CA HIS A 40 -20.68 11.67 13.17
C HIS A 40 -20.15 11.56 11.74
N ALA A 41 -19.72 10.37 11.33
CA ALA A 41 -19.25 10.14 9.97
C ALA A 41 -20.39 10.17 8.94
N THR A 42 -20.11 10.75 7.77
CA THR A 42 -21.04 10.96 6.65
C THR A 42 -20.51 10.33 5.37
N ASP A 43 -21.42 10.02 4.45
CA ASP A 43 -21.04 9.46 3.14
C ASP A 43 -20.59 10.57 2.17
N GLU A 44 -20.99 11.81 2.43
CA GLU A 44 -20.57 13.00 1.69
C GLU A 44 -19.71 13.96 2.53
N MET A 45 -18.84 14.71 1.84
CA MET A 45 -18.01 15.75 2.43
C MET A 45 -18.87 16.95 2.86
N THR A 46 -18.62 17.48 4.06
CA THR A 46 -19.30 18.70 4.55
C THR A 46 -18.28 19.71 5.06
N ASP A 47 -18.75 20.91 5.42
CA ASP A 47 -17.87 21.93 5.99
C ASP A 47 -17.24 21.53 7.33
N ARG A 48 -17.85 20.58 8.04
CA ARG A 48 -17.31 20.01 9.29
C ARG A 48 -16.54 18.71 9.02
N ASN A 49 -17.08 17.85 8.17
CA ASN A 49 -16.50 16.54 7.86
C ASN A 49 -15.63 16.64 6.60
N ARG A 50 -14.39 17.06 6.80
CA ARG A 50 -13.41 17.31 5.73
C ARG A 50 -12.35 16.22 5.60
N VAL A 51 -12.33 15.24 6.50
CA VAL A 51 -11.36 14.14 6.48
C VAL A 51 -12.06 12.89 5.98
N LEU A 52 -11.49 12.21 4.98
CA LEU A 52 -11.92 10.91 4.49
C LEU A 52 -10.87 9.87 4.87
N SER A 53 -11.20 8.98 5.81
CA SER A 53 -10.32 7.89 6.23
C SER A 53 -11.10 6.80 6.99
N GLY A 54 -10.54 5.60 7.05
CA GLY A 54 -10.95 4.60 8.04
C GLY A 54 -10.22 4.84 9.37
N LEU A 55 -10.90 4.72 10.50
CA LEU A 55 -10.34 4.99 11.83
C LEU A 55 -9.90 3.70 12.53
N ASP A 56 -8.77 3.75 13.20
CA ASP A 56 -8.42 2.80 14.26
C ASP A 56 -9.26 3.13 15.51
N LEU A 57 -10.21 2.27 15.86
CA LEU A 57 -11.12 2.51 16.98
C LEU A 57 -10.48 2.20 18.34
N THR A 58 -9.28 1.61 18.36
CA THR A 58 -8.51 1.42 19.59
C THR A 58 -7.65 2.65 19.89
N ALA A 59 -6.97 3.19 18.88
CA ALA A 59 -5.99 4.26 19.05
C ALA A 59 -6.48 5.66 18.62
N GLY A 60 -7.59 5.76 17.90
CA GLY A 60 -8.20 7.03 17.47
C GLY A 60 -7.47 7.76 16.33
N GLY A 61 -6.56 7.07 15.62
CA GLY A 61 -5.82 7.59 14.46
C GLY A 61 -6.20 6.87 13.17
N THR A 62 -5.45 7.13 12.10
CA THR A 62 -5.61 6.42 10.82
C THR A 62 -4.28 6.03 10.20
N TRP A 63 -4.32 5.10 9.26
CA TRP A 63 -3.17 4.61 8.51
C TRP A 63 -3.07 5.25 7.12
N PHE A 64 -4.20 5.65 6.54
CA PHE A 64 -4.31 6.31 5.24
C PHE A 64 -5.54 7.20 5.25
N GLY A 65 -5.40 8.43 4.79
CA GLY A 65 -6.53 9.32 4.63
C GLY A 65 -6.21 10.54 3.78
N ILE A 66 -7.26 11.28 3.46
CA ILE A 66 -7.18 12.59 2.85
C ILE A 66 -7.96 13.61 3.68
N SER A 67 -7.59 14.89 3.56
CA SER A 67 -8.41 16.00 4.02
C SER A 67 -8.52 17.05 2.95
N VAL A 68 -9.66 17.74 2.90
CA VAL A 68 -9.95 18.75 1.88
C VAL A 68 -10.24 20.08 2.54
N THR A 69 -9.38 21.06 2.30
CA THR A 69 -9.50 22.42 2.82
C THR A 69 -9.93 23.38 1.72
N ARG A 70 -10.60 24.47 2.13
CA ARG A 70 -10.79 25.64 1.29
C ARG A 70 -9.80 26.71 1.75
N PRO A 71 -8.96 27.28 0.87
CA PRO A 71 -8.12 28.42 1.21
C PRO A 71 -8.98 29.60 1.73
N PRO A 72 -8.50 30.35 2.73
CA PRO A 72 -9.27 31.47 3.30
C PRO A 72 -9.53 32.62 2.31
N ASP A 73 -8.74 32.72 1.25
CA ASP A 73 -8.83 33.69 0.14
C ASP A 73 -9.70 33.20 -1.04
N ALA A 74 -10.22 31.98 -0.98
CA ALA A 74 -11.07 31.42 -2.01
C ALA A 74 -12.37 32.20 -2.17
N ALA A 75 -12.75 32.50 -3.41
CA ALA A 75 -14.06 33.07 -3.73
C ALA A 75 -15.17 32.18 -3.12
N PRO A 76 -16.26 32.76 -2.57
CA PRO A 76 -17.36 32.01 -1.96
C PRO A 76 -17.98 30.96 -2.89
N THR A 77 -17.88 31.23 -4.20
CA THR A 77 -18.37 30.41 -5.31
C THR A 77 -17.21 30.04 -6.23
N GLY A 78 -16.41 29.04 -5.85
CA GLY A 78 -15.31 28.55 -6.69
C GLY A 78 -14.63 27.27 -6.17
N PRO A 79 -13.98 26.49 -7.06
CA PRO A 79 -13.30 25.24 -6.75
C PRO A 79 -11.87 25.47 -6.22
N ALA A 80 -11.62 26.47 -5.38
CA ALA A 80 -10.31 26.54 -4.73
C ALA A 80 -10.34 25.54 -3.56
N LYS A 81 -10.07 24.26 -3.84
CA LYS A 81 -9.85 23.27 -2.78
C LYS A 81 -8.40 22.84 -2.80
N ARG A 82 -7.84 22.70 -1.61
CA ARG A 82 -6.58 21.99 -1.40
C ARG A 82 -6.90 20.65 -0.79
N MET A 83 -6.15 19.64 -1.19
CA MET A 83 -6.22 18.34 -0.56
C MET A 83 -4.88 18.00 0.06
N HIS A 84 -4.95 17.45 1.27
CA HIS A 84 -3.82 16.80 1.91
C HIS A 84 -4.07 15.30 1.86
N PHE A 85 -3.03 14.52 1.64
CA PHE A 85 -3.09 13.08 1.88
C PHE A 85 -1.96 12.67 2.80
N ALA A 86 -2.18 11.62 3.57
CA ALA A 86 -1.13 11.01 4.36
C ALA A 86 -1.33 9.52 4.48
N THR A 87 -0.22 8.80 4.50
CA THR A 87 -0.17 7.37 4.78
C THR A 87 1.11 7.03 5.52
N LEU A 88 1.09 5.93 6.28
CA LEU A 88 2.25 5.47 7.01
C LEU A 88 2.52 3.99 6.74
N THR A 89 3.74 3.50 6.93
CA THR A 89 3.98 2.07 7.10
C THR A 89 4.71 1.83 8.41
N ASN A 90 4.44 0.70 9.05
CA ASN A 90 4.95 0.41 10.38
C ASN A 90 6.18 -0.50 10.29
N PHE A 91 7.19 -0.31 11.11
CA PHE A 91 8.19 -1.35 11.34
C PHE A 91 7.69 -2.31 12.42
N THR A 92 8.03 -3.60 12.25
CA THR A 92 7.79 -4.60 13.28
C THR A 92 8.89 -4.51 14.32
N GLU A 93 8.55 -4.05 15.50
CA GLU A 93 9.47 -3.98 16.64
C GLU A 93 9.14 -5.12 17.61
N SER A 94 10.16 -5.86 18.02
CA SER A 94 10.07 -6.61 19.26
C SER A 94 10.14 -5.57 20.37
N LEU A 95 9.04 -5.34 21.08
CA LEU A 95 9.11 -4.59 22.34
C LEU A 95 10.03 -5.41 23.23
N ASP A 96 11.22 -4.90 23.53
CA ASP A 96 12.04 -5.51 24.57
C ASP A 96 11.29 -5.31 25.89
N PRO A 97 10.78 -6.37 26.53
CA PRO A 97 10.09 -6.22 27.81
C PRO A 97 11.02 -5.69 28.92
N ALA A 98 12.34 -5.65 28.69
CA ALA A 98 13.33 -5.05 29.58
C ALA A 98 13.56 -3.54 29.35
N LEU A 99 13.05 -2.95 28.26
CA LEU A 99 13.03 -1.49 28.07
C LEU A 99 11.95 -0.91 28.99
N ASP A 100 12.41 -0.61 30.21
CA ASP A 100 11.75 0.11 31.31
C ASP A 100 10.23 -0.04 31.37
N ARG A 101 9.74 -0.98 32.17
CA ARG A 101 8.30 -1.17 32.44
C ARG A 101 7.62 0.08 33.01
N ASN A 102 8.39 1.10 33.41
CA ASN A 102 7.91 2.40 33.88
C ASN A 102 7.96 3.50 32.82
N ALA A 103 8.50 3.25 31.63
CA ALA A 103 8.46 4.21 30.54
C ALA A 103 7.01 4.42 30.08
N PRO A 104 6.61 5.68 29.76
CA PRO A 104 5.29 5.94 29.23
C PRO A 104 5.07 5.16 27.92
N PRO A 105 3.84 4.69 27.65
CA PRO A 105 3.54 3.99 26.40
C PRO A 105 3.83 4.90 25.21
N LYS A 106 4.52 4.36 24.19
CA LYS A 106 4.79 5.10 22.97
C LYS A 106 3.46 5.54 22.30
N PRO A 107 3.39 6.76 21.73
CA PRO A 107 2.20 7.21 21.01
C PRO A 107 1.86 6.31 19.81
N SER A 108 0.58 6.26 19.45
CA SER A 108 0.15 5.58 18.23
C SER A 108 0.71 6.29 16.99
N ARG A 109 1.36 5.55 16.09
CA ARG A 109 1.83 6.07 14.80
C ARG A 109 0.70 6.64 13.94
N GLY A 110 -0.53 6.14 14.11
CA GLY A 110 -1.70 6.68 13.41
C GLY A 110 -2.02 8.13 13.78
N ASN A 111 -1.47 8.64 14.88
CA ASN A 111 -1.58 10.04 15.26
C ASN A 111 -0.77 10.96 14.33
N LEU A 112 0.32 10.48 13.72
CA LEU A 112 1.10 11.25 12.75
C LEU A 112 0.26 11.63 11.53
N VAL A 113 -0.46 10.64 10.99
CA VAL A 113 -1.37 10.82 9.84
C VAL A 113 -2.55 11.69 10.25
N ARG A 114 -3.14 11.42 11.42
CA ARG A 114 -4.23 12.25 11.95
C ARG A 114 -3.82 13.71 12.06
N GLU A 115 -2.70 13.96 12.71
CA GLU A 115 -2.17 15.29 12.93
C GLU A 115 -1.94 16.01 11.61
N TYR A 116 -1.31 15.39 10.60
CA TYR A 116 -1.11 16.04 9.30
C TYR A 116 -2.43 16.44 8.62
N LEU A 117 -3.42 15.54 8.66
CA LEU A 117 -4.72 15.76 8.05
C LEU A 117 -5.59 16.78 8.81
N ASP A 118 -5.29 17.02 10.09
CA ASP A 118 -6.02 17.92 10.99
C ASP A 118 -5.37 19.31 11.10
N VAL A 119 -4.05 19.36 11.30
CA VAL A 119 -3.21 20.56 11.52
C VAL A 119 -3.26 21.56 10.36
N LEU A 120 -3.62 21.11 9.15
CA LEU A 120 -3.77 21.98 8.00
C LEU A 120 -5.23 22.43 7.76
N ASN A 121 -6.20 21.85 8.46
CA ASN A 121 -7.61 22.29 8.44
C ASN A 121 -7.87 23.50 9.34
N GLU A 122 -7.14 23.64 10.44
CA GLU A 122 -7.29 24.75 11.39
C GLU A 122 -6.50 25.97 10.90
N LEU A 123 -7.19 27.11 10.81
CA LEU A 123 -6.62 28.43 10.55
C LEU A 123 -5.80 28.91 11.76
N ASP A 124 -4.68 28.26 12.10
CA ASP A 124 -3.67 28.88 12.99
C ASP A 124 -2.28 28.25 12.79
N PHE A 125 -1.64 28.59 11.68
CA PHE A 125 -0.21 28.82 11.70
C PHE A 125 -0.03 30.32 11.61
N SER A 126 -0.06 31.04 12.73
CA SER A 126 0.41 32.41 12.75
C SER A 126 1.94 32.41 12.69
N PRO A 127 2.58 32.92 11.62
CA PRO A 127 3.95 33.42 11.75
C PRO A 127 3.91 34.61 12.72
N LEU A 128 4.98 34.83 13.48
CA LEU A 128 5.10 36.00 14.37
C LEU A 128 4.73 37.29 13.61
N PRO A 129 3.98 38.24 14.21
CA PRO A 129 3.50 39.40 13.47
C PRO A 129 4.66 40.26 12.98
N GLN A 130 4.80 40.40 11.66
CA GLN A 130 5.60 41.46 11.08
C GLN A 130 4.82 42.78 11.19
N PRO A 131 5.47 43.89 11.59
CA PRO A 131 4.79 45.17 11.67
C PRO A 131 4.62 45.78 10.28
N HIS A 132 3.57 46.59 10.15
CA HIS A 132 3.24 47.54 9.09
C HIS A 132 2.18 47.07 8.09
N GLY A 133 1.01 47.68 8.24
CA GLY A 133 -0.16 47.45 7.42
C GLY A 133 -0.14 48.22 6.11
N SER A 134 -0.97 47.74 5.17
CA SER A 134 -1.48 48.48 4.01
C SER A 134 -2.77 47.80 3.52
N SER A 135 -3.72 48.60 3.06
CA SER A 135 -5.09 48.23 2.64
C SER A 135 -5.11 47.60 1.23
N PRO A 136 -6.18 46.87 0.82
CA PRO A 136 -6.12 45.96 -0.33
C PRO A 136 -6.49 46.66 -1.64
N ALA A 137 -5.59 46.61 -2.63
CA ALA A 137 -5.94 46.71 -4.04
C ALA A 137 -4.78 46.20 -4.92
N THR A 138 -5.14 45.32 -5.88
CA THR A 138 -4.31 44.71 -6.93
C THR A 138 -3.17 43.80 -6.46
N ALA A 139 -3.38 42.50 -6.62
CA ALA A 139 -2.34 41.51 -6.33
C ALA A 139 -1.15 41.65 -7.28
N THR A 140 0.03 41.92 -6.71
CA THR A 140 1.29 42.09 -7.44
C THR A 140 2.07 40.78 -7.47
N ALA A 141 3.10 40.68 -8.34
CA ALA A 141 3.97 39.51 -8.44
C ALA A 141 4.71 39.17 -7.12
N GLU A 142 4.86 40.15 -6.22
CA GLU A 142 5.47 39.98 -4.90
C GLU A 142 4.55 39.18 -3.96
N GLU A 143 3.23 39.44 -3.97
CA GLU A 143 2.25 38.67 -3.18
C GLU A 143 2.13 37.21 -3.63
N SER A 144 2.34 36.96 -4.93
CA SER A 144 2.35 35.58 -5.48
C SER A 144 3.59 34.80 -5.02
N LEU A 145 4.76 35.45 -4.98
CA LEU A 145 5.99 34.86 -4.43
C LEU A 145 5.87 34.58 -2.92
N GLU A 146 5.27 35.50 -2.16
CA GLU A 146 5.06 35.32 -0.72
C GLU A 146 4.10 34.19 -0.39
N ALA A 147 3.00 34.04 -1.15
CA ALA A 147 2.08 32.92 -0.99
C ALA A 147 2.73 31.56 -1.30
N THR A 148 3.60 31.50 -2.33
CA THR A 148 4.42 30.32 -2.66
C THR A 148 5.36 29.94 -1.54
N GLN A 149 6.09 30.94 -1.00
CA GLN A 149 7.03 30.74 0.08
C GLN A 149 6.33 30.26 1.36
N GLN A 150 5.20 30.88 1.72
CA GLN A 150 4.37 30.46 2.87
C GLN A 150 3.82 29.04 2.71
N GLN A 151 3.64 28.57 1.47
CA GLN A 151 3.12 27.23 1.23
C GLN A 151 4.19 26.15 1.26
N GLU A 152 5.37 26.41 0.69
CA GLU A 152 6.56 25.58 0.97
C GLU A 152 6.84 25.51 2.46
N ASP A 153 6.60 26.62 3.16
CA ASP A 153 6.78 26.72 4.61
C ASP A 153 5.85 25.76 5.37
N ARG A 154 4.60 25.51 4.96
CA ARG A 154 3.68 24.63 5.73
C ARG A 154 4.07 23.15 5.72
N LEU A 155 4.34 22.58 4.53
CA LEU A 155 4.78 21.19 4.41
C LEU A 155 6.13 21.01 5.11
N GLN A 156 7.07 21.93 4.89
CA GLN A 156 8.38 21.90 5.52
C GLN A 156 8.28 22.07 7.05
N THR A 157 7.43 22.98 7.53
CA THR A 157 7.17 23.19 8.97
C THR A 157 6.63 21.92 9.62
N TYR A 158 5.68 21.23 8.99
CA TYR A 158 5.21 19.94 9.51
C TYR A 158 6.36 18.93 9.58
N LEU A 159 7.15 18.81 8.51
CA LEU A 159 8.30 17.89 8.47
C LEU A 159 9.33 18.22 9.56
N ASP A 160 9.67 19.49 9.77
CA ASP A 160 10.60 19.93 10.81
C ASP A 160 10.06 19.69 12.22
N ARG A 161 8.75 19.84 12.43
CA ARG A 161 8.10 19.47 13.70
C ARG A 161 8.17 17.98 13.95
N ILE A 162 7.83 17.14 12.96
CA ILE A 162 7.91 15.68 13.10
C ILE A 162 9.34 15.25 13.36
N GLU A 163 10.32 15.88 12.72
CA GLU A 163 11.74 15.59 12.94
C GLU A 163 12.17 15.76 14.40
N GLN A 164 11.54 16.67 15.15
CA GLN A 164 11.81 16.88 16.58
C GLN A 164 11.23 15.76 17.47
N VAL A 165 10.13 15.14 17.07
CA VAL A 165 9.37 14.18 17.90
C VAL A 165 9.39 12.74 17.38
N LYS A 166 9.96 12.48 16.20
CA LYS A 166 9.89 11.15 15.54
C LYS A 166 10.49 10.01 16.37
N HIS A 167 11.38 10.32 17.30
CA HIS A 167 12.02 9.34 18.19
C HIS A 167 11.09 8.82 19.29
N ASP A 168 10.00 9.52 19.59
CA ASP A 168 9.00 9.11 20.59
C ASP A 168 8.12 7.95 20.07
N TYR A 169 8.05 7.79 18.76
CA TYR A 169 7.25 6.77 18.10
C TYR A 169 8.01 5.46 17.95
N ALA A 170 7.25 4.35 17.91
CA ALA A 170 7.77 3.11 17.35
C ALA A 170 8.12 3.31 15.86
N GLY A 171 8.94 2.44 15.31
CA GLY A 171 9.45 2.52 13.95
C GLY A 171 8.37 2.75 12.90
N PHE A 172 8.53 3.75 12.06
CA PHE A 172 7.54 4.11 11.04
C PHE A 172 8.20 4.66 9.78
N ASN A 173 7.47 4.62 8.68
CA ASN A 173 7.62 5.52 7.55
C ASN A 173 6.35 6.36 7.45
N LEU A 174 6.50 7.63 7.09
CA LEU A 174 5.40 8.56 6.90
C LEU A 174 5.56 9.21 5.52
N LEU A 175 4.56 9.07 4.68
CA LEU A 175 4.42 9.77 3.41
C LEU A 175 3.24 10.72 3.53
N VAL A 176 3.50 12.00 3.35
CA VAL A 176 2.49 13.06 3.35
C VAL A 176 2.50 13.75 2.00
N GLY A 177 1.39 14.36 1.61
CA GLY A 177 1.40 15.21 0.44
C GLY A 177 0.33 16.27 0.46
N GLU A 178 0.58 17.26 -0.37
CA GLU A 178 -0.28 18.39 -0.61
C GLU A 178 -0.58 18.46 -2.11
N ILE A 179 -1.86 18.63 -2.42
CA ILE A 179 -2.37 18.71 -3.78
C ILE A 179 -3.21 19.98 -3.94
N GLY A 180 -2.92 20.75 -4.99
CA GLY A 180 -3.66 21.97 -5.32
C GLY A 180 -2.99 22.78 -6.43
N THR A 181 -3.55 23.94 -6.74
CA THR A 181 -2.99 24.90 -7.70
C THR A 181 -2.07 25.87 -6.97
N PHE A 182 -0.87 25.39 -6.63
CA PHE A 182 0.15 26.21 -5.97
C PHE A 182 0.72 27.24 -6.94
N ASP A 183 0.99 28.46 -6.47
CA ASP A 183 1.85 29.50 -7.09
C ASP A 183 1.30 30.14 -8.37
N GLN A 184 0.35 29.49 -9.04
CA GLN A 184 -0.34 29.98 -10.22
C GLN A 184 -1.82 29.61 -10.06
N PRO A 185 -2.68 30.50 -9.53
CA PRO A 185 -4.12 30.25 -9.50
C PRO A 185 -4.72 30.13 -10.92
N ALA A 186 -3.99 30.59 -11.94
CA ALA A 186 -4.30 30.37 -13.36
C ALA A 186 -3.79 29.01 -13.90
N ALA A 187 -3.02 28.24 -13.12
CA ALA A 187 -2.58 26.91 -13.54
C ALA A 187 -3.79 25.99 -13.66
N ALA A 188 -4.01 25.56 -14.89
CA ALA A 188 -5.05 24.64 -15.29
C ALA A 188 -4.90 23.24 -14.67
N THR A 189 -3.90 22.89 -13.86
CA THR A 189 -3.72 21.50 -13.40
C THR A 189 -3.25 21.41 -11.95
N PRO A 190 -3.78 20.48 -11.14
CA PRO A 190 -3.36 20.29 -9.76
C PRO A 190 -1.90 19.81 -9.70
N ARG A 191 -1.08 20.50 -8.90
CA ARG A 191 0.30 20.13 -8.59
C ARG A 191 0.34 19.29 -7.32
N VAL A 192 1.36 18.45 -7.21
CA VAL A 192 1.55 17.52 -6.10
C VAL A 192 2.91 17.76 -5.47
N ARG A 193 2.94 17.96 -4.15
CA ARG A 193 4.16 18.00 -3.34
C ARG A 193 4.11 16.90 -2.31
N LEU A 194 5.18 16.11 -2.21
CA LEU A 194 5.26 14.96 -1.31
C LEU A 194 6.34 15.21 -0.26
N GLY A 195 6.04 14.92 1.00
CA GLY A 195 6.99 14.90 2.10
C GLY A 195 7.19 13.47 2.60
N TYR A 196 8.41 13.14 3.00
CA TYR A 196 8.73 11.83 3.56
C TYR A 196 9.60 11.96 4.81
N THR A 197 9.33 11.11 5.78
CA THR A 197 10.19 10.95 6.96
C THR A 197 10.07 9.55 7.55
N SER A 198 11.15 9.11 8.20
CA SER A 198 11.19 7.90 8.99
C SER A 198 12.12 8.09 10.18
N ASN A 199 11.82 7.42 11.28
CA ASN A 199 12.74 7.25 12.41
C ASN A 199 13.65 6.01 12.26
N ARG A 200 13.66 5.39 11.08
CA ARG A 200 14.52 4.25 10.72
C ARG A 200 15.53 4.56 9.62
N GLU A 201 15.48 5.76 9.04
CA GLU A 201 16.53 6.22 8.12
C GLU A 201 17.87 6.43 8.83
N SER A 202 18.94 6.38 8.04
CA SER A 202 20.30 6.71 8.46
C SER A 202 20.38 8.15 8.99
N GLY A 203 21.27 8.41 9.96
CA GLY A 203 21.31 9.68 10.69
C GLY A 203 21.67 10.92 9.85
N ASN A 204 22.08 10.74 8.60
CA ASN A 204 22.31 11.81 7.62
C ASN A 204 21.03 12.21 6.86
N LYS A 205 19.96 11.41 6.94
CA LYS A 205 18.67 11.72 6.32
C LYS A 205 17.71 12.30 7.35
N ARG A 206 17.10 13.41 6.99
CA ARG A 206 16.05 14.09 7.75
C ARG A 206 14.74 14.03 6.99
N ALA A 207 13.65 14.36 7.68
CA ALA A 207 12.37 14.69 7.07
C ALA A 207 12.58 15.70 5.91
N ARG A 208 12.03 15.40 4.73
CA ARG A 208 12.30 16.17 3.51
C ARG A 208 11.15 16.13 2.52
N VAL A 209 11.04 17.18 1.71
CA VAL A 209 10.22 17.17 0.49
C VAL A 209 10.91 16.30 -0.56
N LEU A 210 10.15 15.40 -1.19
CA LEU A 210 10.62 14.51 -2.24
C LEU A 210 10.68 15.24 -3.59
N PRO A 211 11.56 14.82 -4.51
CA PRO A 211 11.52 15.28 -5.89
C PRO A 211 10.15 15.03 -6.52
N SER A 212 9.75 15.94 -7.43
CA SER A 212 8.50 15.84 -8.19
C SER A 212 8.33 14.45 -8.81
N LEU A 213 7.08 14.00 -8.93
CA LEU A 213 6.77 12.75 -9.64
C LEU A 213 6.99 12.88 -11.16
N ASP A 214 7.07 14.11 -11.68
CA ASP A 214 7.31 14.40 -13.09
C ASP A 214 8.81 14.48 -13.44
N GLU A 215 9.69 14.54 -12.43
CA GLU A 215 11.13 14.58 -12.64
C GLU A 215 11.66 13.17 -12.92
N PRO A 216 12.45 12.96 -13.98
CA PRO A 216 13.13 11.68 -14.20
C PRO A 216 14.05 11.40 -13.02
N SER A 217 13.94 10.20 -12.44
CA SER A 217 14.80 9.78 -11.34
C SER A 217 16.26 9.88 -11.79
N SER A 218 17.03 10.82 -11.22
CA SER A 218 18.47 10.83 -11.44
C SER A 218 19.04 9.50 -10.94
N PRO A 219 19.82 8.75 -11.75
CA PRO A 219 20.49 7.57 -11.25
C PRO A 219 21.38 8.01 -10.09
N SER A 220 21.31 7.28 -8.98
CA SER A 220 22.16 7.48 -7.81
C SER A 220 23.61 7.68 -8.25
N SER A 221 24.24 8.71 -7.70
CA SER A 221 25.61 9.12 -7.96
C SER A 221 26.61 8.02 -7.57
N SER A 222 26.83 7.07 -8.48
CA SER A 222 27.88 6.07 -8.37
C SER A 222 28.35 5.56 -9.74
N ALA A 223 28.76 6.47 -10.62
CA ALA A 223 29.73 6.16 -11.66
C ALA A 223 30.37 7.45 -12.19
N SER A 224 31.64 7.64 -11.85
CA SER A 224 32.52 8.61 -12.50
C SER A 224 32.62 8.28 -14.00
N ALA A 225 31.93 9.04 -14.84
CA ALA A 225 32.17 9.07 -16.28
C ALA A 225 32.75 10.44 -16.65
N GLN A 226 33.98 10.42 -17.19
CA GLN A 226 34.72 11.58 -17.65
C GLN A 226 34.01 12.32 -18.80
N PRO A 227 34.26 13.64 -18.96
CA PRO A 227 33.63 14.42 -20.02
C PRO A 227 34.28 14.12 -21.37
N GLN A 228 33.52 13.56 -22.31
CA GLN A 228 33.94 13.51 -23.71
C GLN A 228 33.22 14.58 -24.54
N SER A 229 34.07 15.35 -25.22
CA SER A 229 33.90 16.38 -26.24
C SER A 229 32.57 16.49 -26.99
N ARG A 230 32.07 17.74 -27.05
CA ARG A 230 31.07 18.27 -27.99
C ARG A 230 31.51 18.07 -29.45
N GLN A 231 30.65 17.52 -30.30
CA GLN A 231 30.64 17.81 -31.74
C GLN A 231 29.21 17.86 -32.32
N SER A 232 28.97 18.98 -33.01
CA SER A 232 28.04 19.30 -34.12
C SER A 232 26.57 18.88 -34.05
N GLN A 233 25.73 19.91 -33.91
CA GLN A 233 24.28 19.95 -34.06
C GLN A 233 23.83 19.77 -35.53
N SER A 234 22.72 19.06 -35.72
CA SER A 234 21.81 19.20 -36.87
C SER A 234 20.49 19.80 -36.35
N PRO A 235 19.73 20.58 -37.13
CA PRO A 235 18.54 21.26 -36.62
C PRO A 235 17.44 20.26 -36.25
N PRO A 236 16.64 20.51 -35.18
CA PRO A 236 15.57 19.61 -34.80
C PRO A 236 14.39 19.75 -35.77
N ASP A 237 13.95 18.61 -36.26
CA ASP A 237 12.73 18.45 -37.05
C ASP A 237 11.51 18.72 -36.14
N GLU A 238 10.66 19.66 -36.52
CA GLU A 238 9.62 20.28 -35.67
C GLU A 238 8.38 19.39 -35.44
N THR A 239 8.45 18.08 -35.69
CA THR A 239 7.28 17.17 -35.63
C THR A 239 7.47 15.91 -34.79
N ALA A 240 8.58 15.76 -34.05
CA ALA A 240 8.82 14.57 -33.24
C ALA A 240 9.48 14.89 -31.89
N ASN A 241 8.72 15.40 -30.91
CA ASN A 241 9.12 15.22 -29.51
C ASN A 241 7.99 15.46 -28.50
N ARG A 242 6.96 14.61 -28.51
CA ARG A 242 6.25 14.30 -27.26
C ARG A 242 7.08 13.21 -26.58
N ALA A 243 8.17 13.60 -25.92
CA ALA A 243 9.03 12.67 -25.21
C ALA A 243 8.15 11.81 -24.29
N ALA A 244 8.18 10.49 -24.46
CA ALA A 244 7.39 9.57 -23.66
C ALA A 244 7.67 9.84 -22.18
N VAL A 245 6.64 10.22 -21.42
CA VAL A 245 6.75 10.43 -19.98
C VAL A 245 7.06 9.07 -19.37
N HIS A 246 8.32 8.83 -19.00
CA HIS A 246 8.72 7.63 -18.29
C HIS A 246 7.96 7.57 -16.97
N VAL A 247 7.08 6.58 -16.81
CA VAL A 247 6.40 6.30 -15.55
C VAL A 247 7.44 5.73 -14.59
N HIS A 248 7.62 6.39 -13.45
CA HIS A 248 8.48 5.88 -12.39
C HIS A 248 7.68 5.65 -11.12
N VAL A 249 7.47 4.38 -10.78
CA VAL A 249 6.74 4.01 -9.57
C VAL A 249 7.69 3.92 -8.38
N ARG A 250 7.38 4.70 -7.33
CA ARG A 250 8.04 4.59 -6.04
C ARG A 250 7.24 3.66 -5.14
N GLY A 251 7.93 2.78 -4.40
CA GLY A 251 7.31 1.83 -3.48
C GLY A 251 7.87 1.97 -2.07
N LEU A 252 6.99 1.82 -1.08
CA LEU A 252 7.34 1.94 0.34
C LEU A 252 6.61 0.85 1.13
N SER A 253 7.34 0.09 1.96
CA SER A 253 6.76 -0.93 2.86
C SER A 253 7.36 -0.78 4.26
N ASN A 254 7.53 -1.87 5.02
CA ASN A 254 8.17 -1.88 6.34
C ASN A 254 9.72 -1.78 6.24
N ALA A 255 10.22 -1.15 5.18
CA ALA A 255 11.59 -0.74 4.92
C ALA A 255 11.58 0.76 4.57
N THR A 256 12.72 1.43 4.59
CA THR A 256 12.81 2.84 4.19
C THR A 256 12.50 3.02 2.70
N LEU A 257 12.14 4.25 2.30
CA LEU A 257 11.79 4.57 0.91
C LEU A 257 12.97 4.34 -0.05
N GLU A 258 14.15 4.77 0.38
CA GLU A 258 15.39 4.58 -0.36
C GLU A 258 16.14 3.38 0.23
N VAL A 259 16.71 2.56 -0.65
CA VAL A 259 17.57 1.43 -0.27
C VAL A 259 18.93 1.97 0.12
N GLU A 260 19.32 1.82 1.38
CA GLU A 260 20.63 2.29 1.86
C GLU A 260 21.77 1.39 1.35
N PRO A 261 23.03 1.89 1.32
CA PRO A 261 24.19 1.06 0.99
C PRO A 261 24.28 -0.18 1.89
N GLY A 262 24.24 -1.37 1.28
CA GLY A 262 24.27 -2.65 1.99
C GLY A 262 22.89 -3.26 2.28
N GLU A 263 21.81 -2.53 2.01
CA GLU A 263 20.45 -3.07 2.06
C GLU A 263 20.03 -3.66 0.72
N VAL A 264 19.07 -4.59 0.78
CA VAL A 264 18.45 -5.19 -0.40
C VAL A 264 16.99 -4.75 -0.44
N GLU A 265 16.59 -4.18 -1.58
CA GLU A 265 15.20 -3.85 -1.84
C GLU A 265 14.32 -5.08 -1.63
N TRP A 266 13.21 -4.92 -0.90
CA TRP A 266 12.34 -6.04 -0.62
C TRP A 266 11.68 -6.55 -1.89
N PRO A 267 11.63 -7.88 -2.12
CA PRO A 267 11.08 -8.45 -3.34
C PRO A 267 9.68 -7.95 -3.68
N LYS A 268 8.78 -7.81 -2.69
CA LYS A 268 7.43 -7.29 -2.90
C LYS A 268 7.36 -5.82 -3.30
N VAL A 269 8.33 -5.01 -2.87
CA VAL A 269 8.41 -3.59 -3.23
C VAL A 269 8.80 -3.50 -4.69
N LYS A 270 9.87 -4.21 -5.06
CA LYS A 270 10.36 -4.29 -6.43
C LYS A 270 9.31 -4.86 -7.39
N SER A 271 8.74 -6.02 -7.09
CA SER A 271 7.78 -6.70 -7.97
C SER A 271 6.45 -5.97 -8.04
N GLY A 272 5.97 -5.42 -6.92
CA GLY A 272 4.74 -4.65 -6.89
C GLY A 272 4.87 -3.30 -7.60
N ALA A 273 6.01 -2.60 -7.46
CA ALA A 273 6.27 -1.37 -8.21
C ALA A 273 6.28 -1.65 -9.73
N ALA A 274 6.97 -2.70 -10.17
CA ALA A 274 6.95 -3.12 -11.58
C ALA A 274 5.55 -3.52 -12.08
N ALA A 275 4.73 -4.15 -11.23
CA ALA A 275 3.35 -4.49 -11.58
C ALA A 275 2.48 -3.24 -11.76
N VAL A 276 2.60 -2.25 -10.87
CA VAL A 276 1.92 -0.95 -10.99
C VAL A 276 2.43 -0.19 -12.23
N GLU A 277 3.73 -0.15 -12.46
CA GLU A 277 4.34 0.53 -13.61
C GLU A 277 3.82 -0.04 -14.93
N LYS A 278 3.72 -1.38 -15.03
CA LYS A 278 3.14 -2.06 -16.19
C LYS A 278 1.68 -1.68 -16.43
N VAL A 279 0.88 -1.55 -15.37
CA VAL A 279 -0.54 -1.15 -15.47
C VAL A 279 -0.65 0.31 -15.93
N VAL A 280 0.09 1.21 -15.29
CA VAL A 280 0.03 2.65 -15.57
C VAL A 280 0.57 2.96 -16.97
N THR A 281 1.67 2.33 -17.39
CA THR A 281 2.27 2.53 -18.73
C THR A 281 1.36 2.03 -19.86
N ARG A 282 0.68 0.89 -19.65
CA ARG A 282 -0.25 0.34 -20.65
C ARG A 282 -1.38 1.33 -20.97
N LEU A 283 -1.88 2.01 -19.95
CA LEU A 283 -3.03 2.91 -20.06
C LEU A 283 -2.66 4.34 -20.44
N GLN A 284 -1.37 4.68 -20.51
CA GLN A 284 -0.90 5.95 -21.09
C GLN A 284 -1.05 6.02 -22.62
N HIS A 285 -1.00 4.88 -23.31
CA HIS A 285 -0.87 4.83 -24.77
C HIS A 285 -2.13 4.33 -25.50
N GLY A 286 -3.23 4.10 -24.76
CA GLY A 286 -4.35 3.29 -25.27
C GLY A 286 -5.74 3.86 -25.03
N SER A 287 -5.91 5.16 -24.81
CA SER A 287 -7.25 5.77 -24.73
C SER A 287 -7.60 6.47 -26.04
N ASP A 288 -8.51 5.88 -26.82
CA ASP A 288 -9.30 6.65 -27.79
C ASP A 288 -10.15 7.67 -27.00
N GLU A 289 -10.46 8.84 -27.57
CA GLU A 289 -11.21 9.90 -26.87
C GLU A 289 -12.58 9.41 -26.34
N ASP A 290 -13.17 8.42 -27.02
CA ASP A 290 -14.46 7.80 -26.66
C ASP A 290 -14.37 6.92 -25.37
N ASP A 291 -13.26 6.22 -25.15
CA ASP A 291 -13.06 5.35 -23.95
C ASP A 291 -12.94 6.17 -22.66
N ASP A 292 -12.44 7.40 -22.80
CA ASP A 292 -12.26 8.36 -21.71
C ASP A 292 -13.58 8.98 -21.26
N GLU A 293 -14.56 9.14 -22.16
CA GLU A 293 -15.90 9.65 -21.82
C GLU A 293 -16.73 8.62 -21.05
N ASN A 294 -16.59 7.32 -21.34
CA ASN A 294 -17.37 6.26 -20.67
C ASN A 294 -16.73 5.76 -19.35
N GLY A 295 -15.52 6.24 -19.02
CA GLY A 295 -14.82 5.87 -17.77
C GLY A 295 -14.21 4.47 -17.77
N GLU A 296 -14.18 3.78 -18.91
CA GLU A 296 -13.67 2.40 -19.03
C GLU A 296 -12.17 2.32 -18.75
N ALA A 297 -11.39 3.28 -19.26
CA ALA A 297 -9.96 3.36 -19.01
C ALA A 297 -9.62 3.53 -17.51
N GLU A 298 -10.46 4.26 -16.76
CA GLU A 298 -10.31 4.41 -15.31
C GLU A 298 -10.60 3.10 -14.58
N GLU A 299 -11.65 2.37 -14.99
CA GLU A 299 -12.00 1.10 -14.38
C GLU A 299 -10.93 0.03 -14.66
N GLU A 300 -10.39 -0.03 -15.87
CA GLU A 300 -9.26 -0.92 -16.19
C GLU A 300 -7.99 -0.55 -15.43
N LEU A 301 -7.72 0.75 -15.20
CA LEU A 301 -6.66 1.20 -14.29
C LEU A 301 -6.89 0.68 -12.87
N VAL A 302 -8.07 0.90 -12.32
CA VAL A 302 -8.44 0.48 -10.95
C VAL A 302 -8.30 -1.03 -10.80
N LYS A 303 -8.84 -1.81 -11.74
CA LYS A 303 -8.73 -3.27 -11.78
C LYS A 303 -7.28 -3.73 -11.84
N GLY A 304 -6.45 -3.09 -12.66
CA GLY A 304 -5.02 -3.37 -12.76
C GLY A 304 -4.26 -3.07 -11.47
N LEU A 305 -4.53 -1.93 -10.83
CA LEU A 305 -3.92 -1.55 -9.54
C LEU A 305 -4.33 -2.53 -8.44
N TYR A 306 -5.60 -2.90 -8.39
CA TYR A 306 -6.09 -3.91 -7.46
C TYR A 306 -5.50 -5.30 -7.71
N HIS A 307 -5.25 -5.66 -8.97
CA HIS A 307 -4.55 -6.90 -9.29
C HIS A 307 -3.11 -6.87 -8.76
N ALA A 308 -2.38 -5.77 -8.95
CA ALA A 308 -1.04 -5.60 -8.37
C ALA A 308 -1.05 -5.73 -6.84
N LEU A 309 -2.04 -5.10 -6.17
CA LEU A 309 -2.22 -5.19 -4.72
C LEU A 309 -2.68 -6.57 -4.22
N SER A 310 -3.12 -7.46 -5.11
CA SER A 310 -3.59 -8.82 -4.77
C SER A 310 -2.54 -9.91 -5.04
N THR A 311 -1.27 -9.53 -5.21
CA THR A 311 -0.17 -10.50 -5.41
C THR A 311 0.21 -11.17 -4.08
N ALA A 312 -0.16 -12.45 -3.93
CA ALA A 312 0.13 -13.27 -2.75
C ALA A 312 1.40 -14.12 -2.90
N HIS A 313 2.01 -14.53 -1.78
CA HIS A 313 3.08 -15.53 -1.78
C HIS A 313 2.53 -16.87 -2.32
N PRO A 314 3.25 -17.58 -3.20
CA PRO A 314 2.75 -18.81 -3.82
C PRO A 314 2.67 -20.01 -2.86
N SER A 315 3.18 -19.87 -1.63
CA SER A 315 3.16 -20.90 -0.60
C SER A 315 2.71 -20.32 0.75
N PRO A 316 2.16 -21.13 1.66
CA PRO A 316 1.78 -20.66 2.98
C PRO A 316 2.93 -19.96 3.72
N ILE A 317 2.63 -18.87 4.43
CA ILE A 317 3.63 -18.10 5.18
C ILE A 317 4.00 -18.87 6.46
N GLN A 318 5.29 -19.23 6.58
CA GLN A 318 5.81 -19.99 7.72
C GLN A 318 6.79 -19.17 8.57
N HIS A 319 7.40 -18.13 8.01
CA HIS A 319 8.33 -17.23 8.69
C HIS A 319 8.19 -15.79 8.19
N ARG A 320 8.76 -14.83 8.93
CA ARG A 320 8.60 -13.39 8.65
C ARG A 320 9.22 -12.96 7.32
N GLU A 321 10.26 -13.64 6.84
CA GLU A 321 10.85 -13.32 5.53
C GLU A 321 9.87 -13.51 4.36
N HIS A 322 8.95 -14.49 4.40
CA HIS A 322 7.92 -14.63 3.34
C HIS A 322 7.04 -13.38 3.22
N LEU A 323 6.85 -12.62 4.32
CA LEU A 323 6.07 -11.38 4.29
C LEU A 323 6.78 -10.26 3.48
N ARG A 324 8.08 -10.39 3.18
CA ARG A 324 8.83 -9.49 2.30
C ARG A 324 8.61 -9.79 0.81
N GLU A 325 7.97 -10.91 0.51
CA GLU A 325 7.73 -11.39 -0.86
C GLU A 325 6.27 -11.28 -1.29
N THR A 326 5.37 -10.92 -0.37
CA THR A 326 3.94 -10.81 -0.63
C THR A 326 3.38 -9.42 -0.45
N VAL A 327 2.55 -8.98 -1.38
CA VAL A 327 1.76 -7.76 -1.26
C VAL A 327 0.46 -8.07 -0.52
N LEU A 328 -0.26 -9.12 -0.93
CA LEU A 328 -1.47 -9.58 -0.26
C LEU A 328 -1.14 -10.65 0.77
N VAL A 329 -1.44 -10.39 2.03
CA VAL A 329 -1.34 -11.37 3.11
C VAL A 329 -2.69 -12.09 3.22
N GLU A 330 -2.73 -13.33 2.74
CA GLU A 330 -3.86 -14.24 3.03
C GLU A 330 -3.99 -14.50 4.53
N PRO A 331 -5.15 -14.95 5.05
CA PRO A 331 -5.35 -15.08 6.48
C PRO A 331 -4.38 -16.04 7.16
N LEU A 332 -3.60 -15.49 8.11
CA LEU A 332 -2.64 -16.21 8.94
C LEU A 332 -3.17 -16.29 10.36
N CYS A 333 -3.28 -17.50 10.89
CA CYS A 333 -3.60 -17.69 12.30
C CYS A 333 -2.30 -17.59 13.11
N LEU A 334 -2.16 -16.53 13.91
CA LEU A 334 -0.95 -16.22 14.68
C LEU A 334 -1.25 -16.16 16.17
N ASP A 335 -0.31 -16.64 16.99
CA ASP A 335 -0.27 -16.35 18.42
C ASP A 335 0.57 -15.08 18.62
N PRO A 336 -0.01 -13.94 19.06
CA PRO A 336 0.73 -12.71 19.29
C PRO A 336 1.85 -12.85 20.32
N SER A 337 1.77 -13.83 21.23
CA SER A 337 2.80 -14.12 22.21
C SER A 337 3.96 -14.96 21.66
N ARG A 338 3.77 -15.58 20.48
CA ARG A 338 4.76 -16.42 19.78
C ARG A 338 4.89 -15.93 18.34
N PRO A 339 5.59 -14.82 18.09
CA PRO A 339 5.72 -14.25 16.76
C PRO A 339 6.42 -15.24 15.81
N LEU A 340 6.08 -15.15 14.52
CA LEU A 340 6.76 -15.90 13.46
C LEU A 340 8.28 -15.74 13.56
N GLN A 341 9.02 -16.83 13.38
CA GLN A 341 10.48 -16.80 13.34
C GLN A 341 10.97 -15.90 12.20
N ALA A 342 12.12 -15.26 12.40
CA ALA A 342 12.66 -14.30 11.44
C ALA A 342 13.05 -14.97 10.12
N VAL A 343 13.84 -16.04 10.21
CA VAL A 343 14.44 -16.81 9.12
C VAL A 343 13.88 -18.24 9.17
N PRO A 344 13.79 -18.97 8.05
CA PRO A 344 13.45 -20.39 8.08
C PRO A 344 14.33 -21.17 9.07
N PRO A 345 13.76 -22.16 9.78
CA PRO A 345 14.54 -22.99 10.68
C PRO A 345 15.66 -23.71 9.90
N PRO A 346 16.84 -23.92 10.50
CA PRO A 346 17.92 -24.63 9.84
C PRO A 346 17.43 -26.02 9.41
N LEU A 347 17.86 -26.45 8.22
CA LEU A 347 17.55 -27.79 7.73
C LEU A 347 18.00 -28.82 8.78
N PRO A 348 17.18 -29.84 9.08
CA PRO A 348 17.61 -30.91 9.97
C PRO A 348 18.88 -31.56 9.40
N PRO A 349 19.83 -31.97 10.27
CA PRO A 349 21.03 -32.64 9.82
C PRO A 349 20.66 -33.87 8.99
N ALA A 350 21.40 -34.10 7.89
CA ALA A 350 21.18 -35.26 7.04
C ALA A 350 21.16 -36.54 7.90
N PRO A 351 20.22 -37.47 7.66
CA PRO A 351 20.16 -38.72 8.41
C PRO A 351 21.51 -39.42 8.30
N ALA A 352 22.06 -39.85 9.44
CA ALA A 352 23.32 -40.57 9.48
C ALA A 352 23.23 -41.79 8.53
N PRO A 353 24.28 -42.08 7.75
CA PRO A 353 24.27 -43.23 6.87
C PRO A 353 23.96 -44.48 7.70
N ALA A 354 22.95 -45.23 7.27
CA ALA A 354 22.57 -46.48 7.91
C ALA A 354 23.80 -47.39 8.00
N PRO A 355 24.04 -48.07 9.14
CA PRO A 355 25.15 -48.99 9.25
C PRO A 355 25.02 -50.05 8.15
N ALA A 356 26.10 -50.22 7.37
CA ALA A 356 26.16 -51.23 6.32
C ALA A 356 25.90 -52.60 6.97
N PHE A 357 24.78 -53.23 6.59
CA PHE A 357 24.52 -54.61 6.95
C PHE A 357 25.66 -55.46 6.38
N ALA A 358 26.46 -56.04 7.27
CA ALA A 358 27.43 -57.06 6.92
C ALA A 358 26.67 -58.24 6.31
N SER A 359 27.00 -58.53 5.05
CA SER A 359 26.54 -59.72 4.35
C SER A 359 27.08 -60.97 5.05
N GLU A 360 26.20 -61.73 5.70
CA GLU A 360 26.47 -63.12 6.02
C GLU A 360 26.10 -64.00 4.81
N ARG A 361 27.11 -64.75 4.35
CA ARG A 361 27.03 -65.75 3.29
C ARG A 361 26.29 -67.00 3.78
N ALA A 362 25.34 -67.42 2.95
CA ALA A 362 25.05 -68.78 2.48
C ALA A 362 25.23 -69.98 3.42
N GLU A 363 24.12 -70.70 3.65
CA GLU A 363 24.09 -72.16 3.45
C GLU A 363 22.87 -72.57 2.62
N GLU A 364 23.12 -73.43 1.64
CA GLU A 364 22.19 -74.04 0.70
C GLU A 364 21.37 -75.18 1.35
N GLY A 365 20.11 -75.30 0.94
CA GLY A 365 19.25 -76.46 1.26
C GLY A 365 18.06 -76.57 0.31
N SER A 366 18.27 -77.31 -0.78
CA SER A 366 17.33 -77.73 -1.83
C SER A 366 15.88 -78.01 -1.42
N ARG A 367 14.89 -77.56 -2.22
CA ARG A 367 13.90 -78.43 -2.92
C ARG A 367 12.97 -77.68 -3.90
N ALA A 368 13.21 -77.91 -5.18
CA ALA A 368 12.28 -78.18 -6.30
C ALA A 368 10.85 -77.56 -6.38
N GLN A 369 10.63 -76.94 -7.56
CA GLN A 369 9.56 -77.20 -8.55
C GLN A 369 8.42 -76.18 -8.77
N GLN A 370 8.38 -75.73 -10.03
CA GLN A 370 7.24 -75.41 -10.91
C GLN A 370 6.98 -73.93 -11.28
N ALA A 371 7.22 -73.67 -12.57
CA ALA A 371 6.62 -72.65 -13.43
C ALA A 371 5.82 -73.43 -14.54
N PRO A 372 5.07 -72.83 -15.50
CA PRO A 372 5.11 -71.41 -15.89
C PRO A 372 3.79 -70.74 -16.43
N SER A 373 3.88 -69.41 -16.66
CA SER A 373 3.37 -68.64 -17.83
C SER A 373 1.88 -68.20 -17.93
N PRO A 374 1.48 -67.26 -18.85
CA PRO A 374 1.95 -65.85 -19.04
C PRO A 374 0.81 -64.85 -19.53
N MET A 375 1.22 -63.66 -20.00
CA MET A 375 0.48 -62.66 -20.85
C MET A 375 -0.41 -61.64 -20.09
N SER A 376 -0.57 -60.38 -20.50
CA SER A 376 -0.49 -59.77 -21.85
C SER A 376 -0.21 -58.26 -21.83
N ARG A 377 0.39 -57.80 -22.93
CA ARG A 377 0.62 -56.43 -23.39
C ARG A 377 -0.70 -55.69 -23.70
N GLY A 378 -0.63 -54.35 -23.69
CA GLY A 378 -1.58 -53.47 -24.38
C GLY A 378 -1.02 -52.06 -24.50
N SER A 379 -0.52 -51.73 -25.69
CA SER A 379 -0.10 -50.41 -26.14
C SER A 379 -1.31 -49.58 -26.62
N ASP A 380 -1.23 -48.25 -26.57
CA ASP A 380 -1.27 -47.38 -27.76
C ASP A 380 -1.45 -45.89 -27.43
N ALA A 381 -0.90 -45.08 -28.32
CA ALA A 381 -0.82 -43.62 -28.28
C ALA A 381 -1.78 -42.99 -29.31
N ARG A 382 -2.34 -41.79 -29.00
CA ARG A 382 -2.24 -40.53 -29.78
C ARG A 382 -3.40 -39.54 -29.53
N ALA A 383 -2.99 -38.29 -29.28
CA ALA A 383 -3.41 -37.01 -29.86
C ALA A 383 -4.82 -36.38 -29.63
N SER A 384 -4.72 -35.09 -29.25
CA SER A 384 -5.58 -33.91 -29.49
C SER A 384 -6.96 -33.80 -28.83
N SER A 385 -7.11 -32.86 -27.90
CA SER A 385 -7.62 -31.49 -28.14
C SER A 385 -7.99 -30.82 -26.80
N SER A 386 -7.78 -29.50 -26.68
CA SER A 386 -8.16 -28.69 -25.52
C SER A 386 -9.69 -28.69 -25.30
N PRO A 387 -10.18 -28.46 -24.07
CA PRO A 387 -10.58 -27.09 -23.73
C PRO A 387 -10.33 -26.66 -22.27
N LEU A 388 -10.42 -25.34 -22.10
CA LEU A 388 -10.49 -24.56 -20.86
C LEU A 388 -11.22 -25.27 -19.71
N SER A 389 -10.65 -25.22 -18.50
CA SER A 389 -11.32 -25.65 -17.27
C SER A 389 -10.91 -24.75 -16.10
N ALA A 390 -11.92 -24.17 -15.46
CA ALA A 390 -11.83 -23.52 -14.16
C ALA A 390 -11.30 -24.50 -13.10
N PRO A 391 -10.60 -24.04 -12.05
CA PRO A 391 -10.13 -24.95 -11.02
C PRO A 391 -11.28 -25.31 -10.08
N SER A 392 -11.86 -26.50 -10.30
CA SER A 392 -12.64 -27.20 -9.29
C SER A 392 -11.71 -27.66 -8.17
N SER A 393 -12.09 -27.30 -6.96
CA SER A 393 -11.59 -27.83 -5.70
C SER A 393 -11.66 -29.36 -5.69
N THR A 394 -10.50 -30.00 -5.51
CA THR A 394 -10.43 -31.37 -5.01
C THR A 394 -9.46 -31.41 -3.85
N LEU A 395 -9.99 -31.98 -2.76
CA LEU A 395 -9.39 -32.09 -1.44
C LEU A 395 -8.11 -32.93 -1.46
N SER A 396 -7.08 -32.44 -0.77
CA SER A 396 -6.18 -33.30 -0.02
C SER A 396 -6.27 -32.91 1.46
N SER A 397 -6.91 -33.81 2.21
CA SER A 397 -7.08 -33.94 3.66
C SER A 397 -6.02 -33.24 4.52
N ASP A 398 -6.44 -32.37 5.43
CA ASP A 398 -6.99 -32.68 6.76
C ASP A 398 -5.92 -33.24 7.71
N LYS A 399 -5.31 -32.33 8.48
CA LYS A 399 -4.84 -32.58 9.85
C LYS A 399 -4.45 -31.35 10.69
N ASN A 400 -4.71 -30.11 10.23
CA ASN A 400 -4.40 -28.89 11.00
C ASN A 400 -5.60 -27.94 11.21
N LYS A 401 -6.83 -28.37 10.91
CA LYS A 401 -8.05 -27.54 11.07
C LYS A 401 -8.81 -27.77 12.38
N GLU A 402 -8.47 -28.79 13.17
CA GLU A 402 -9.04 -28.99 14.51
C GLU A 402 -8.14 -28.32 15.55
N GLY A 403 -8.48 -27.10 15.96
CA GLY A 403 -7.75 -26.40 17.01
C GLY A 403 -7.93 -24.88 17.10
N VAL A 404 -8.87 -24.29 16.35
CA VAL A 404 -9.17 -22.84 16.44
C VAL A 404 -10.29 -22.55 17.44
N GLU A 405 -11.19 -23.50 17.69
CA GLU A 405 -12.22 -23.35 18.72
C GLU A 405 -11.62 -23.57 20.11
N GLY A 406 -11.36 -22.48 20.83
CA GLY A 406 -11.09 -22.50 22.27
C GLY A 406 -9.69 -22.06 22.71
N ASN A 407 -8.79 -21.65 21.82
CA ASN A 407 -7.52 -21.03 22.23
C ASN A 407 -7.61 -19.49 22.17
N PRO A 408 -7.84 -18.80 23.31
CA PRO A 408 -8.05 -17.35 23.35
C PRO A 408 -6.83 -16.53 22.93
N GLY A 409 -5.66 -17.16 22.74
CA GLY A 409 -4.44 -16.50 22.30
C GLY A 409 -4.30 -16.35 20.78
N LEU A 410 -5.03 -17.10 19.96
CA LEU A 410 -4.86 -17.08 18.51
C LEU A 410 -5.66 -15.96 17.84
N GLN A 411 -5.05 -15.25 16.89
CA GLN A 411 -5.66 -14.17 16.14
C GLN A 411 -5.36 -14.25 14.64
N TRP A 412 -6.34 -13.87 13.82
CA TRP A 412 -6.17 -13.79 12.37
C TRP A 412 -5.44 -12.49 11.97
N TYR A 413 -4.37 -12.62 11.20
CA TYR A 413 -3.63 -11.52 10.57
C TYR A 413 -3.75 -11.65 9.05
N ALA A 414 -4.15 -10.57 8.38
CA ALA A 414 -4.34 -10.58 6.92
C ALA A 414 -4.26 -9.16 6.36
N THR A 415 -4.23 -9.02 5.03
CA THR A 415 -4.57 -7.76 4.37
C THR A 415 -6.05 -7.47 4.61
N ARG A 416 -6.34 -6.39 5.34
CA ARG A 416 -7.70 -5.98 5.67
C ARG A 416 -8.31 -5.12 4.58
N VAL A 417 -7.57 -4.11 4.12
CA VAL A 417 -8.05 -3.16 3.12
C VAL A 417 -7.00 -2.87 2.06
N GLN A 418 -7.48 -2.53 0.87
CA GLN A 418 -6.71 -1.97 -0.24
C GLN A 418 -7.31 -0.62 -0.61
N THR A 419 -6.47 0.42 -0.71
CA THR A 419 -6.90 1.80 -0.93
C THR A 419 -6.22 2.35 -2.18
N LEU A 420 -7.00 2.99 -3.05
CA LEU A 420 -6.55 3.68 -4.24
C LEU A 420 -6.89 5.16 -4.14
N LEU A 421 -5.95 6.03 -4.54
CA LEU A 421 -6.18 7.46 -4.70
C LEU A 421 -5.69 7.89 -6.08
N LEU A 422 -6.58 8.46 -6.89
CA LEU A 422 -6.28 9.00 -8.21
C LEU A 422 -6.60 10.49 -8.23
N VAL A 423 -5.67 11.32 -8.70
CA VAL A 423 -5.84 12.77 -8.88
C VAL A 423 -5.61 13.09 -10.34
N GLU A 424 -6.65 13.53 -11.04
CA GLU A 424 -6.59 13.83 -12.46
C GLU A 424 -5.79 15.12 -12.74
N ARG A 425 -4.96 15.09 -13.79
CA ARG A 425 -4.17 16.22 -14.28
C ARG A 425 -4.99 17.10 -15.24
N LYS A 426 -6.12 17.63 -14.75
CA LYS A 426 -7.01 18.55 -15.49
C LYS A 426 -7.43 19.74 -14.62
N PRO A 427 -7.94 20.83 -15.21
CA PRO A 427 -8.48 21.94 -14.44
C PRO A 427 -9.66 21.45 -13.62
N ASN A 428 -9.65 21.75 -12.33
CA ASN A 428 -10.61 21.19 -11.38
C ASN A 428 -10.69 19.67 -11.46
N GLY A 429 -9.51 19.04 -11.55
CA GLY A 429 -9.33 17.62 -11.81
C GLY A 429 -10.11 16.76 -10.82
N LYS A 430 -10.67 15.67 -11.34
CA LYS A 430 -11.38 14.69 -10.54
C LYS A 430 -10.42 13.99 -9.58
N VAL A 431 -10.82 13.88 -8.31
CA VAL A 431 -10.19 13.05 -7.30
C VAL A 431 -11.07 11.85 -7.04
N ILE A 432 -10.47 10.66 -7.09
CA ILE A 432 -11.13 9.39 -6.83
C ILE A 432 -10.40 8.70 -5.70
N PHE A 433 -11.13 8.43 -4.64
CA PHE A 433 -10.69 7.58 -3.54
C PHE A 433 -11.53 6.30 -3.59
N ARG A 434 -10.87 5.14 -3.70
CA ARG A 434 -11.53 3.84 -3.61
C ARG A 434 -10.93 3.03 -2.47
N GLU A 435 -11.77 2.39 -1.67
CA GLU A 435 -11.34 1.46 -0.63
C GLU A 435 -12.08 0.13 -0.79
N ARG A 436 -11.32 -0.96 -0.90
CA ARG A 436 -11.82 -2.32 -0.99
C ARG A 436 -11.48 -3.09 0.27
N ASP A 437 -12.51 -3.66 0.90
CA ASP A 437 -12.34 -4.64 1.96
C ASP A 437 -11.79 -5.94 1.37
N ALA A 438 -10.58 -6.31 1.77
CA ALA A 438 -9.97 -7.59 1.41
C ALA A 438 -10.51 -8.68 2.35
N TYR A 439 -9.83 -8.97 3.47
CA TYR A 439 -10.31 -9.95 4.44
C TYR A 439 -11.03 -9.30 5.63
N VAL A 440 -12.19 -9.86 5.97
CA VAL A 440 -13.00 -9.50 7.15
C VAL A 440 -13.32 -10.74 7.98
N LEU A 441 -13.64 -10.56 9.26
CA LEU A 441 -14.18 -11.64 10.09
C LEU A 441 -15.70 -11.72 9.89
N ASP A 442 -16.22 -12.95 9.78
CA ASP A 442 -17.66 -13.17 9.87
C ASP A 442 -18.19 -12.69 11.22
N ARG A 443 -19.17 -11.78 11.16
CA ARG A 443 -19.92 -11.29 12.34
C ARG A 443 -21.02 -12.29 12.69
N ASP A 444 -21.46 -12.27 13.96
CA ASP A 444 -22.59 -13.07 14.41
C ASP A 444 -23.84 -12.75 13.54
N GLY A 445 -24.39 -13.78 12.88
CA GLY A 445 -25.76 -13.89 12.35
C GLY A 445 -26.38 -12.69 11.63
N GLU A 446 -26.26 -12.65 10.30
CA GLU A 446 -27.47 -12.46 9.48
C GLU A 446 -27.86 -13.85 9.00
N ASP A 447 -28.90 -14.40 9.62
CA ASP A 447 -29.58 -15.58 9.09
C ASP A 447 -30.13 -15.21 7.72
N GLU A 448 -29.37 -15.48 6.65
CA GLU A 448 -30.01 -15.65 5.35
C GLU A 448 -30.92 -16.87 5.46
N GLU A 449 -32.21 -16.63 5.74
CA GLU A 449 -33.29 -17.59 5.57
C GLU A 449 -33.37 -17.98 4.08
N ASP A 450 -32.58 -18.98 3.69
CA ASP A 450 -32.87 -19.70 2.46
C ASP A 450 -34.16 -20.50 2.66
N SER A 451 -35.11 -20.29 1.76
CA SER A 451 -36.47 -20.85 1.79
C SER A 451 -36.54 -22.37 1.58
N VAL A 452 -35.42 -23.08 1.72
CA VAL A 452 -35.28 -24.51 1.43
C VAL A 452 -34.55 -25.14 2.61
N GLY A 453 -35.31 -25.69 3.55
CA GLY A 453 -34.85 -26.27 4.82
C GLY A 453 -33.78 -27.36 4.70
N ARG A 454 -32.55 -26.95 4.41
CA ARG A 454 -31.33 -27.75 4.48
C ARG A 454 -30.56 -27.26 5.69
N GLN A 455 -30.16 -28.18 6.58
CA GLN A 455 -29.26 -27.88 7.69
C GLN A 455 -28.01 -27.15 7.17
N LYS A 456 -27.87 -25.86 7.47
CA LYS A 456 -26.64 -25.10 7.19
C LYS A 456 -25.56 -25.60 8.16
N GLU A 457 -24.38 -25.92 7.62
CA GLU A 457 -23.15 -25.99 8.43
C GLU A 457 -23.05 -24.69 9.22
N THR A 458 -22.99 -24.79 10.55
CA THR A 458 -22.67 -23.67 11.43
C THR A 458 -21.33 -23.10 11.02
N LYS A 459 -21.32 -22.00 10.26
CA LYS A 459 -20.09 -21.26 9.97
C LYS A 459 -19.46 -20.87 11.29
N SER A 460 -18.26 -21.39 11.56
CA SER A 460 -17.54 -21.08 12.80
C SER A 460 -17.24 -19.58 12.84
N ARG A 461 -17.82 -18.92 13.84
CA ARG A 461 -17.66 -17.50 14.16
C ARG A 461 -16.18 -17.07 14.15
N GLY A 462 -15.90 -15.87 13.65
CA GLY A 462 -14.54 -15.33 13.64
C GLY A 462 -13.61 -16.01 12.63
N THR A 463 -14.16 -16.65 11.60
CA THR A 463 -13.38 -17.08 10.44
C THR A 463 -13.20 -15.92 9.45
N PRO A 464 -12.00 -15.80 8.85
CA PRO A 464 -11.73 -14.78 7.86
C PRO A 464 -12.35 -15.17 6.50
N ARG A 465 -12.97 -14.22 5.84
CA ARG A 465 -13.45 -14.35 4.45
C ARG A 465 -13.04 -13.17 3.60
N TRP A 466 -12.94 -13.40 2.29
CA TRP A 466 -12.84 -12.31 1.33
C TRP A 466 -14.16 -11.54 1.29
N SER A 467 -14.11 -10.22 1.43
CA SER A 467 -15.27 -9.35 1.31
C SER A 467 -15.41 -8.86 -0.14
N GLY A 468 -14.37 -8.21 -0.67
CA GLY A 468 -14.43 -7.57 -1.98
C GLY A 468 -15.33 -6.33 -2.03
N GLN A 469 -16.02 -5.98 -0.94
CA GLN A 469 -16.87 -4.80 -0.87
C GLN A 469 -16.03 -3.55 -1.09
N GLU A 470 -16.48 -2.73 -2.05
CA GLU A 470 -15.79 -1.51 -2.44
C GLU A 470 -16.61 -0.28 -2.08
N ARG A 471 -15.91 0.78 -1.67
CA ARG A 471 -16.46 2.13 -1.49
C ARG A 471 -15.71 3.08 -2.43
N ARG A 472 -16.45 3.98 -3.07
CA ARG A 472 -15.93 5.00 -3.97
C ARG A 472 -16.37 6.37 -3.49
N TYR A 473 -15.41 7.29 -3.42
CA TYR A 473 -15.64 8.71 -3.16
C TYR A 473 -15.04 9.52 -4.30
N GLU A 474 -15.81 10.52 -4.75
CA GLU A 474 -15.43 11.35 -5.88
C GLU A 474 -15.72 12.81 -5.57
N PHE A 475 -14.77 13.69 -5.89
CA PHE A 475 -14.94 15.14 -5.84
C PHE A 475 -13.97 15.82 -6.79
N ARG A 476 -14.14 17.12 -7.01
CA ARG A 476 -13.22 17.94 -7.81
C ARG A 476 -12.43 18.88 -6.92
N LEU A 477 -11.15 19.01 -7.26
CA LEU A 477 -10.21 19.96 -6.64
C LEU A 477 -10.44 21.39 -7.10
#